data_AF-A0A7V2L7W4-F1
#
_entry.id   AF-A0A7V2L7W4-F1
#
_cell.length_a   1.000
_cell.length_b   1.000
_cell.length_c   1.000
_cell.angle_alpha   90.00
_cell.angle_beta   90.00
_cell.angle_gamma   90.00
#
_symmetry.space_group_name_H-M   'P 1'
#
loop_
_entity.id
_entity.type
_entity.pdbx_description
1 polymer ?
#
loop_
_entity_poly.entity_id
_entity_poly.type
_entity_poly.pdbx_seq_one_letter_code
_entity_poly.pdbx_strand_id
1 'polypeptide(L)' 'MDFEFSGATVNDLIESLVKRYGQKAWQALYDEKGEFDPLVQVLLNGEQWVTRDQLDTALQNGDDLIFMMMIAGG' A
#
# COMPACT_ATOMS: atom_id res chain seq x y z
N MET A 1 1.12 -1.89 -13.52
CA MET A 1 1.32 -3.35 -13.45
C MET A 1 0.04 -3.88 -12.87
N ASP A 2 -0.55 -4.88 -13.49
CA ASP A 2 -1.78 -5.47 -12.98
C ASP A 2 -1.44 -6.50 -11.91
N PHE A 3 -2.21 -6.52 -10.82
CA PHE A 3 -1.96 -7.41 -9.68
C PHE A 3 -3.26 -8.05 -9.22
N GLU A 4 -3.34 -9.37 -9.32
CA GLU A 4 -4.47 -10.14 -8.81
C GLU A 4 -4.21 -10.56 -7.35
N PHE A 5 -5.20 -10.34 -6.49
CA PHE A 5 -5.13 -10.69 -5.09
C PHE A 5 -6.49 -11.15 -4.57
N SER A 6 -6.48 -11.77 -3.38
CA SER A 6 -7.71 -12.14 -2.68
C SER A 6 -7.98 -11.10 -1.61
N GLY A 7 -9.17 -10.49 -1.65
CA GLY A 7 -9.57 -9.41 -0.75
C GLY A 7 -10.28 -8.31 -1.52
N ALA A 8 -10.66 -7.26 -0.80
CA ALA A 8 -11.39 -6.14 -1.38
C ALA A 8 -10.96 -4.80 -0.77
N THR A 9 -9.84 -4.73 -0.05
CA THR A 9 -9.36 -3.50 0.59
C THR A 9 -7.92 -3.17 0.21
N VAL A 10 -7.52 -1.93 0.48
CA VAL A 10 -6.12 -1.50 0.34
C VAL A 10 -5.19 -2.36 1.22
N ASN A 11 -5.60 -2.69 2.44
CA ASN A 11 -4.84 -3.55 3.34
C ASN A 11 -4.62 -4.95 2.73
N ASP A 12 -5.68 -5.56 2.18
CA ASP A 12 -5.58 -6.89 1.56
C ASP A 12 -4.58 -6.91 0.39
N LEU A 13 -4.53 -5.84 -0.40
CA LEU A 13 -3.54 -5.69 -1.46
C LEU A 13 -2.13 -5.58 -0.88
N ILE A 14 -1.92 -4.73 0.12
CA ILE A 14 -0.61 -4.55 0.78
C ILE A 14 -0.10 -5.89 1.35
N GLU A 15 -0.96 -6.62 2.08
CA GLU A 15 -0.63 -7.94 2.61
C GLU A 15 -0.28 -8.94 1.50
N SER A 16 -1.01 -8.89 0.38
CA SER A 16 -0.76 -9.73 -0.78
C SER A 16 0.56 -9.40 -1.47
N LEU A 17 0.93 -8.12 -1.56
CA LEU A 17 2.22 -7.67 -2.06
C LEU A 17 3.36 -8.17 -1.15
N VAL A 18 3.22 -8.04 0.17
CA VAL A 18 4.19 -8.56 1.12
C VAL A 18 4.32 -10.08 1.00
N LYS A 19 3.21 -10.81 0.92
CA LYS A 19 3.22 -12.26 0.76
C LYS A 19 3.91 -12.68 -0.55
N ARG A 20 3.73 -11.91 -1.62
CA ARG A 20 4.29 -12.20 -2.95
C ARG A 20 5.79 -11.90 -3.06
N TYR A 21 6.23 -10.77 -2.50
CA TYR A 21 7.59 -10.23 -2.66
C TYR A 21 8.47 -10.41 -1.41
N GLY A 22 7.88 -10.88 -0.31
CA GLY A 22 8.57 -11.23 0.92
C GLY A 22 9.12 -10.02 1.67
N GLN A 23 10.22 -10.25 2.39
CA GLN A 23 10.79 -9.31 3.35
C GLN A 23 11.10 -7.93 2.75
N LYS A 24 11.52 -7.85 1.49
CA LYS A 24 11.84 -6.56 0.85
C LYS A 24 10.61 -5.67 0.71
N ALA A 25 9.45 -6.23 0.36
CA ALA A 25 8.21 -5.47 0.29
C ALA A 25 7.73 -5.09 1.70
N TRP A 26 7.88 -6.00 2.66
CA TRP A 26 7.58 -5.69 4.06
C TRP A 26 8.39 -4.48 4.55
N GLN A 27 9.72 -4.48 4.34
CA GLN A 27 10.61 -3.37 4.75
C GLN A 27 10.35 -2.05 4.01
N ALA A 28 9.69 -2.09 2.85
CA ALA A 28 9.37 -0.89 2.08
C ALA A 28 7.99 -0.30 2.42
N LEU A 29 7.11 -1.10 3.02
CA LEU A 29 5.71 -0.75 3.30
C LEU A 29 5.41 -0.62 4.79
N TYR A 30 6.25 -1.22 5.65
CA TYR A 30 6.08 -1.25 7.09
C TYR A 30 7.31 -0.67 7.80
N ASP A 31 7.07 -0.03 8.94
CA ASP A 31 8.11 0.48 9.83
C ASP A 31 8.66 -0.61 10.77
N GLU A 32 9.61 -0.24 11.63
CA GLU A 32 10.23 -1.16 12.60
C GLU A 32 9.24 -1.72 13.65
N LYS A 33 8.08 -1.07 13.83
CA LYS A 33 7.02 -1.52 14.74
C LYS A 33 6.05 -2.48 14.04
N GLY A 34 6.19 -2.67 12.73
CA GLY A 34 5.27 -3.45 11.91
C GLY A 34 3.96 -2.70 11.63
N GLU A 35 3.93 -1.38 11.77
CA GLU A 35 2.83 -0.53 11.31
C GLU A 35 3.11 -0.08 9.87
N PHE A 36 2.06 0.25 9.11
CA PHE A 36 2.25 0.79 7.77
C PHE A 36 3.05 2.09 7.85
N ASP A 37 4.15 2.15 7.08
CA ASP A 37 5.15 3.20 7.21
C ASP A 37 4.53 4.56 6.84
N PRO A 38 4.56 5.56 7.76
CA PRO A 38 3.99 6.88 7.50
C PRO A 38 4.69 7.66 6.36
N LEU A 39 5.88 7.24 5.93
CA LEU A 39 6.58 7.80 4.77
C LEU A 39 6.07 7.26 3.44
N VAL A 40 5.29 6.17 3.47
CA VAL A 40 4.64 5.60 2.29
C VAL A 40 3.26 6.23 2.13
N GLN A 41 3.09 6.99 1.06
CA GLN A 41 1.81 7.56 0.69
C GLN A 41 1.11 6.69 -0.34
N VAL A 42 -0.20 6.55 -0.19
CA VAL A 42 -1.06 5.76 -1.08
C VAL A 42 -2.10 6.68 -1.71
N LEU A 43 -2.22 6.61 -3.03
CA LEU A 43 -3.18 7.38 -3.81
C LEU A 43 -4.03 6.43 -4.65
N LEU A 44 -5.34 6.41 -4.40
CA LEU A 44 -6.33 5.65 -5.13
C LEU A 44 -6.83 6.45 -6.33
N ASN A 45 -6.76 5.84 -7.51
CA ASN A 45 -7.16 6.39 -8.81
C ASN A 45 -6.54 7.78 -9.12
N GLY A 46 -5.38 8.09 -8.53
CA GLY A 46 -4.70 9.36 -8.73
C GLY A 46 -5.34 10.57 -8.03
N GLU A 47 -6.40 10.38 -7.24
CA GLU A 47 -7.23 11.47 -6.72
C GLU A 47 -7.44 11.39 -5.20
N GLN A 48 -7.61 10.18 -4.66
CA GLN A 48 -7.95 9.99 -3.25
C GLN A 48 -6.74 9.51 -2.45
N TRP A 49 -6.31 10.31 -1.48
CA TRP A 49 -5.29 9.88 -0.51
C TRP A 49 -5.87 8.84 0.44
N VAL A 50 -5.16 7.71 0.59
CA VAL A 50 -5.46 6.67 1.57
C VAL A 50 -4.41 6.78 2.67
N THR A 51 -4.84 7.20 3.85
CA THR A 51 -3.98 7.27 5.03
C THR A 51 -3.90 5.92 5.75
N ARG A 52 -2.96 5.80 6.69
CA ARG A 52 -2.78 4.59 7.51
C ARG A 52 -4.07 4.14 8.21
N ASP A 53 -4.91 5.07 8.64
CA ASP A 53 -6.15 4.76 9.35
C ASP A 53 -7.31 4.44 8.39
N GLN A 54 -7.05 4.41 7.07
CA GLN A 54 -8.03 4.17 6.01
C GLN A 54 -7.66 2.98 5.13
N LEU A 55 -6.75 2.10 5.58
CA LEU A 55 -6.34 0.92 4.81
C LEU A 55 -7.49 -0.09 4.60
N ASP A 56 -8.59 0.04 5.35
CA ASP A 56 -9.85 -0.67 5.14
C ASP A 56 -10.67 -0.13 3.96
N THR A 57 -10.20 0.92 3.27
CA THR A 57 -10.82 1.45 2.05
C THR A 57 -11.02 0.32 1.04
N ALA A 58 -12.26 0.16 0.59
CA ALA A 58 -12.63 -0.85 -0.39
C ALA A 58 -12.07 -0.53 -1.78
N LEU A 59 -11.58 -1.55 -2.47
CA LEU A 59 -11.12 -1.52 -3.85
C LEU A 59 -12.07 -2.29 -4.76
N GLN A 60 -12.15 -1.83 -5.99
CA GLN A 60 -12.89 -2.47 -7.07
C GLN A 60 -11.95 -2.91 -8.18
N ASN A 61 -12.42 -3.83 -9.02
CA ASN A 61 -11.65 -4.26 -10.18
C ASN A 61 -11.40 -3.07 -11.12
N GLY A 62 -10.15 -2.87 -11.47
CA GLY A 62 -9.71 -1.76 -12.31
C GLY A 62 -9.34 -0.49 -11.55
N ASP A 63 -9.43 -0.48 -10.20
CA ASP A 63 -8.85 0.60 -9.41
C ASP A 63 -7.32 0.58 -9.47
N ASP A 64 -6.73 1.76 -9.56
CA ASP A 64 -5.30 1.99 -9.58
C ASP A 64 -4.82 2.50 -8.22
N LEU A 65 -3.76 1.88 -7.70
CA LEU A 65 -3.07 2.36 -6.49
C LEU A 65 -1.66 2.79 -6.82
N ILE A 66 -1.33 4.01 -6.40
CA ILE A 66 0.00 4.57 -6.53
C ILE A 66 0.64 4.62 -5.14
N PHE A 67 1.76 3.92 -4.97
CA PHE A 67 2.57 3.96 -3.76
C PHE A 67 3.78 4.88 -3.99
N MET A 68 3.95 5.87 -3.12
CA MET A 68 5.04 6.83 -3.18
C MET A 68 5.79 6.86 -1.85
N MET A 69 7.12 6.68 -1.89
CA MET A 69 7.95 6.88 -0.72
C MET A 69 8.44 8.32 -0.68
N MET A 70 8.15 9.02 0.41
CA MET A 70 8.74 10.34 0.65
C MET A 70 10.18 10.17 1.10
N ILE A 71 11.11 10.45 0.19
CA ILE A 71 12.52 10.60 0.54
C ILE A 71 12.75 12.06 0.87
N ALA A 72 13.00 12.39 2.14
CA ALA A 72 13.46 13.70 2.52
C ALA A 72 14.84 13.93 1.88
N GLY A 73 14.89 14.80 0.87
CA GLY A 73 16.15 15.26 0.29
C GLY A 73 16.89 16.11 1.32
N GLY A 74 18.14 15.75 1.60
CA GLY A 74 19.08 16.59 2.36
C GLY A 74 19.61 17.75 1.53
#